data_AF-A0A951EVG7-F1
#
_entry.id   AF-A0A951EVG7-F1
#
_cell.length_a   1.000
_cell.length_b   1.000
_cell.length_c   1.000
_cell.angle_alpha   90.00
_cell.angle_beta   90.00
_cell.angle_gamma   90.00
#
_symmetry.space_group_name_H-M   'P 1'
#
loop_
_entity.id
_entity.type
_entity.pdbx_description
1 polymer ?
#
loop_
_entity_poly.entity_id
_entity_poly.type
_entity_poly.pdbx_seq_one_letter_code
_entity_poly.pdbx_strand_id
1 'polypeptide(L)'
;GTNDLTQTTLGISRDDYNSFHKDYEDRKIWPADPFAVLDQEGVGSLVKTAVENGRKTRSDLEVGICGEHGGEPSSVQFCYRVGMDYVSCSPYRVPIARLAAAQAAISGDKSEAMRTA
;
A
#
# COMPACT_ATOMS: atom_id res chain seq x y z
N GLY A 1 2.25 8.70 -4.18
CA GLY A 1 2.65 8.70 -2.76
C GLY A 1 1.43 8.40 -1.92
N THR A 2 1.44 7.32 -1.14
CA THR A 2 0.25 6.90 -0.40
C THR A 2 -0.05 7.72 0.84
N ASN A 3 0.93 8.45 1.40
CA ASN A 3 0.66 9.34 2.53
C ASN A 3 -0.38 10.42 2.15
N ASP A 4 -0.11 11.20 1.11
CA ASP A 4 -1.04 12.23 0.63
C ASP A 4 -2.35 11.64 0.08
N LEU A 5 -2.27 10.46 -0.54
CA LEU A 5 -3.47 9.76 -1.00
C LEU A 5 -4.36 9.37 0.18
N THR A 6 -3.81 8.86 1.28
CA THR A 6 -4.57 8.59 2.51
C THR A 6 -5.20 9.88 3.06
N GLN A 7 -4.43 10.97 3.15
CA GLN A 7 -4.94 12.26 3.66
C GLN A 7 -6.16 12.73 2.87
N THR A 8 -6.05 12.72 1.53
CA THR A 8 -7.11 13.19 0.63
C THR A 8 -8.30 12.24 0.55
N THR A 9 -8.06 10.93 0.63
CA THR A 9 -9.13 9.90 0.57
C THR A 9 -9.96 9.91 1.85
N LEU A 10 -9.31 9.99 3.01
CA LEU A 10 -9.97 9.96 4.32
C LEU A 10 -10.41 11.34 4.78
N GLY A 11 -9.97 12.41 4.10
CA GLY A 11 -10.28 13.79 4.47
C GLY A 11 -9.63 14.21 5.79
N ILE A 12 -8.45 13.67 6.11
CA ILE A 12 -7.73 13.94 7.35
C ILE A 12 -6.33 14.51 7.06
N SER A 13 -5.98 15.56 7.78
CA SER A 13 -4.61 16.08 7.83
C SER A 13 -3.77 15.20 8.74
N ARG A 14 -2.61 14.74 8.28
CA ARG A 14 -1.70 13.90 9.07
C ARG A 14 -1.11 14.65 10.27
N ASP A 15 -0.88 15.95 10.11
CA ASP A 15 -0.33 16.78 11.18
C ASP A 15 -1.35 16.95 12.32
N ASP A 16 -2.63 17.07 11.98
CA ASP A 16 -3.73 17.21 12.94
C ASP A 16 -4.24 15.87 13.48
N TYR A 17 -4.06 14.77 12.72
CA TYR A 17 -4.46 13.41 13.09
C TYR A 17 -3.90 12.98 14.45
N ASN A 18 -2.69 13.40 14.77
CA ASN A 18 -2.05 13.08 16.06
C ASN A 18 -2.87 13.52 17.27
N SER A 19 -3.73 14.55 17.13
CA SER A 19 -4.57 15.04 18.22
C SER A 19 -5.74 14.12 18.60
N PHE A 20 -6.18 13.23 17.69
CA PHE A 20 -7.36 12.37 17.90
C PHE A 20 -7.16 10.90 17.51
N HIS A 21 -6.00 10.52 16.94
CA HIS A 21 -5.76 9.14 16.48
C HIS A 21 -6.02 8.09 17.56
N LYS A 22 -5.57 8.35 18.79
CA LYS A 22 -5.73 7.45 19.93
C LYS A 22 -7.19 7.15 20.23
N ASP A 23 -8.06 8.17 20.18
CA ASP A 23 -9.50 7.98 20.40
C ASP A 23 -10.13 7.09 19.32
N TYR A 24 -9.64 7.17 18.08
CA TYR A 24 -10.11 6.35 16.98
C TYR A 24 -9.64 4.89 17.10
N GLU A 25 -8.40 4.68 17.54
CA GLU A 25 -7.85 3.35 17.85
C GLU A 25 -8.58 2.70 19.02
N ASP A 26 -8.75 3.42 20.13
CA ASP A 26 -9.42 2.91 21.34
C ASP A 26 -10.89 2.55 21.07
N ARG A 27 -11.55 3.31 20.18
CA ARG A 27 -12.92 3.04 19.74
C ARG A 27 -13.01 2.04 18.59
N LYS A 28 -11.88 1.54 18.08
CA LYS A 28 -11.78 0.61 16.95
C LYS A 28 -12.55 1.10 15.72
N ILE A 29 -12.50 2.41 15.46
CA ILE A 29 -13.11 3.00 14.26
C ILE A 29 -12.32 2.53 13.03
N TRP A 30 -10.99 2.49 13.14
CA TRP A 30 -10.11 1.84 12.17
C TRP A 30 -9.45 0.60 12.76
N PRO A 31 -9.19 -0.42 11.93
CA PRO A 31 -8.49 -1.64 12.38
C PRO A 31 -7.01 -1.39 12.71
N ALA A 32 -6.40 -0.37 12.10
CA ALA A 32 -5.02 0.06 12.32
C ALA A 32 -4.86 1.54 11.93
N ASP A 33 -3.77 2.17 12.36
CA ASP A 33 -3.40 3.52 11.91
C ASP A 33 -3.27 3.55 10.37
N PRO A 34 -4.14 4.30 9.66
CA PRO A 34 -4.17 4.33 8.20
C PRO A 34 -2.94 5.00 7.56
N PHE A 35 -2.09 5.66 8.35
CA PHE A 35 -0.80 6.21 7.88
C PHE A 35 0.37 5.25 8.07
N ALA A 36 0.18 4.19 8.86
CA ALA A 36 1.17 3.13 9.07
C ALA A 36 0.85 1.90 8.22
N VAL A 37 -0.43 1.51 8.17
CA VAL A 37 -0.96 0.36 7.43
C VAL A 37 -1.91 0.88 6.35
N LEU A 38 -1.68 0.49 5.10
CA LEU A 38 -2.51 0.92 3.99
C LEU A 38 -3.95 0.43 4.19
N ASP A 39 -4.90 1.36 4.21
CA ASP A 39 -6.33 1.06 4.11
C ASP A 39 -6.62 0.43 2.74
N GLN A 40 -6.84 -0.88 2.69
CA GLN A 40 -7.02 -1.62 1.44
C GLN A 40 -8.42 -1.44 0.83
N GLU A 41 -9.43 -1.12 1.64
CA GLU A 41 -10.82 -0.98 1.18
C GLU A 41 -11.07 0.39 0.56
N GLY A 42 -10.63 1.47 1.24
CA GLY A 42 -10.74 2.83 0.73
C GLY A 42 -9.56 3.19 -0.18
N VAL A 43 -8.41 3.52 0.40
CA VAL A 43 -7.22 3.98 -0.33
C VAL A 43 -6.74 2.94 -1.36
N GLY A 44 -6.76 1.67 -0.99
CA GLY A 44 -6.37 0.56 -1.85
C GLY A 44 -7.25 0.42 -3.10
N SER A 45 -8.54 0.74 -3.02
CA SER A 45 -9.42 0.72 -4.20
C SER A 45 -9.00 1.75 -5.25
N LEU A 46 -8.59 2.95 -4.83
CA LEU A 46 -8.06 3.99 -5.71
C LEU A 46 -6.73 3.57 -6.32
N VAL A 47 -5.84 2.98 -5.52
CA VAL A 47 -4.55 2.44 -5.99
C VAL A 47 -4.77 1.38 -7.06
N LYS A 48 -5.65 0.40 -6.82
CA LYS A 48 -5.99 -0.65 -7.78
C LYS A 48 -6.54 -0.06 -9.08
N THR A 49 -7.48 0.88 -8.97
CA THR A 49 -8.06 1.58 -10.13
C THR A 49 -6.99 2.32 -10.95
N ALA A 50 -6.05 2.99 -10.28
CA ALA A 50 -4.96 3.71 -10.94
C ALA A 50 -4.01 2.77 -11.69
N VAL A 51 -3.62 1.65 -11.08
CA VAL A 51 -2.77 0.62 -11.73
C VAL A 51 -3.46 0.05 -12.95
N GLU A 52 -4.72 -0.38 -12.81
CA GLU A 52 -5.50 -0.99 -13.90
C GLU A 52 -5.70 -0.01 -15.05
N ASN A 53 -6.14 1.22 -14.77
CA ASN A 53 -6.41 2.20 -15.82
C ASN A 53 -5.14 2.72 -16.48
N GLY A 54 -4.06 2.89 -15.73
CA GLY A 54 -2.76 3.24 -16.29
C GLY A 54 -2.24 2.18 -17.25
N ARG A 55 -2.35 0.90 -16.89
CA ARG A 55 -1.89 -0.20 -17.74
C ARG A 55 -2.81 -0.52 -18.91
N LYS A 56 -4.09 -0.13 -18.86
CA LYS A 56 -4.98 -0.16 -20.04
C LYS A 56 -4.51 0.77 -21.16
N THR A 57 -3.85 1.88 -20.84
CA THR A 57 -3.37 2.85 -21.84
C THR A 57 -1.91 2.62 -22.20
N ARG A 58 -1.08 2.19 -21.23
CA ARG A 58 0.32 1.84 -21.43
C ARG A 58 0.64 0.54 -20.70
N SER A 59 0.65 -0.57 -21.41
CA SER A 59 0.77 -1.92 -20.83
C SER A 59 2.06 -2.15 -20.04
N ASP A 60 3.14 -1.49 -20.41
CA ASP A 60 4.47 -1.53 -19.78
C ASP A 60 4.70 -0.40 -18.77
N LEU A 61 3.62 0.27 -18.30
CA LEU A 61 3.72 1.28 -17.25
C LEU A 61 4.26 0.66 -15.96
N GLU A 62 5.49 1.04 -15.62
CA GLU A 62 6.08 0.80 -14.31
C GLU A 62 5.32 1.58 -13.23
N VAL A 63 4.92 0.89 -12.17
CA VAL A 63 4.22 1.45 -11.02
C VAL A 63 4.87 0.98 -9.74
N GLY A 64 5.14 1.92 -8.84
CA GLY A 64 5.59 1.61 -7.50
C GLY A 64 4.94 2.49 -6.44
N ILE A 65 5.21 2.13 -5.18
CA ILE A 65 4.77 2.85 -3.99
C ILE A 65 5.97 3.43 -3.24
N CYS A 66 5.77 4.55 -2.58
CA CYS A 66 6.74 5.17 -1.69
C CYS A 66 6.07 5.61 -0.38
N GLY A 67 6.89 5.75 0.67
CA GLY A 67 6.46 6.20 1.99
C GLY A 67 6.43 5.07 3.02
N GLU A 68 5.74 5.31 4.12
CA GLU A 68 5.70 4.42 5.28
C GLU A 68 5.14 3.04 4.94
N HIS A 69 4.06 3.01 4.16
CA HIS A 69 3.42 1.77 3.69
C HIS A 69 4.35 0.89 2.85
N GLY A 70 5.32 1.46 2.15
CA GLY A 70 6.28 0.71 1.34
C GLY A 70 7.20 -0.21 2.16
N GLY A 71 7.23 -0.04 3.48
CA GLY A 71 7.99 -0.88 4.41
C GLY A 71 7.11 -1.63 5.43
N GLU A 72 5.79 -1.59 5.28
CA GLU A 72 4.85 -2.31 6.16
C GLU A 72 4.42 -3.62 5.48
N PRO A 73 4.59 -4.80 6.12
CA PRO A 73 4.41 -6.09 5.46
C PRO A 73 3.08 -6.31 4.74
N SER A 74 1.95 -5.97 5.37
CA SER A 74 0.62 -6.22 4.79
C SER A 74 0.35 -5.31 3.58
N SER A 75 0.85 -4.08 3.63
CA SER A 75 0.81 -3.10 2.55
C SER A 75 1.70 -3.53 1.38
N VAL A 76 2.89 -4.08 1.66
CA VAL A 76 3.79 -4.65 0.63
C VAL A 76 3.12 -5.84 -0.07
N GLN A 77 2.47 -6.73 0.69
CA GLN A 77 1.71 -7.84 0.13
C GLN A 77 0.54 -7.34 -0.74
N PHE A 78 -0.16 -6.29 -0.31
CA PHE A 78 -1.18 -5.65 -1.15
C PHE A 78 -0.58 -5.11 -2.46
N CYS A 79 0.56 -4.42 -2.40
CA CYS A 79 1.25 -3.88 -3.57
C CYS A 79 1.63 -5.00 -4.56
N TYR A 80 2.08 -6.15 -4.04
CA TYR A 80 2.32 -7.34 -4.85
C TYR A 80 1.05 -7.83 -5.55
N ARG A 81 -0.05 -8.01 -4.80
CA ARG A 81 -1.35 -8.47 -5.32
C ARG A 81 -1.93 -7.56 -6.40
N VAL A 82 -1.82 -6.24 -6.25
CA VAL A 82 -2.31 -5.28 -7.26
C VAL A 82 -1.38 -5.14 -8.47
N GLY A 83 -0.25 -5.84 -8.49
CA GLY A 83 0.62 -5.90 -9.65
C GLY A 83 1.71 -4.84 -9.70
N MET A 84 2.04 -4.14 -8.61
CA MET A 84 3.14 -3.16 -8.62
C MET A 84 4.51 -3.82 -8.89
N ASP A 85 5.40 -3.04 -9.47
CA ASP A 85 6.74 -3.45 -9.88
C ASP A 85 7.74 -3.30 -8.73
N TYR A 86 7.59 -2.28 -7.89
CA TYR A 86 8.48 -2.04 -6.76
C TYR A 86 7.80 -1.36 -5.56
N VAL A 87 8.43 -1.51 -4.41
CA VAL A 87 8.16 -0.75 -3.19
C VAL A 87 9.40 0.05 -2.80
N SER A 88 9.21 1.27 -2.33
CA SER A 88 10.29 2.13 -1.84
C SER A 88 10.02 2.52 -0.39
N CYS A 89 11.00 2.29 0.48
CA CYS A 89 10.91 2.51 1.92
C CYS A 89 12.24 3.02 2.48
N SER A 90 12.21 3.46 3.75
CA SER A 90 13.43 3.92 4.44
C SER A 90 14.48 2.80 4.55
N PRO A 91 15.79 3.13 4.60
CA PRO A 91 16.86 2.13 4.54
C PRO A 91 16.71 0.97 5.54
N TYR A 92 16.31 1.28 6.77
CA TYR A 92 16.14 0.27 7.82
C TYR A 92 14.93 -0.65 7.61
N ARG A 93 13.95 -0.25 6.80
CA ARG A 93 12.79 -1.08 6.44
C ARG A 93 13.03 -1.95 5.20
N VAL A 94 14.12 -1.75 4.46
CA VAL A 94 14.44 -2.55 3.28
C VAL A 94 14.44 -4.06 3.55
N PRO A 95 15.05 -4.58 4.64
CA PRO A 95 14.99 -6.02 4.93
C PRO A 95 13.56 -6.54 5.16
N ILE A 96 12.72 -5.75 5.82
CA ILE A 96 11.32 -6.07 6.10
C ILE A 96 10.53 -6.12 4.79
N ALA A 97 10.68 -5.10 3.95
CA ALA A 97 10.00 -5.03 2.65
C ALA A 97 10.41 -6.20 1.74
N ARG A 98 11.70 -6.57 1.72
CA ARG A 98 12.19 -7.73 0.95
C ARG A 98 11.58 -9.04 1.43
N LEU A 99 11.54 -9.25 2.75
CA LEU A 99 10.94 -10.45 3.33
C LEU A 99 9.44 -10.52 3.04
N ALA A 100 8.72 -9.43 3.23
CA ALA A 100 7.28 -9.36 2.98
C ALA A 100 6.94 -9.59 1.49
N ALA A 101 7.72 -9.02 0.57
CA ALA A 101 7.56 -9.26 -0.86
C ALA A 101 7.82 -10.72 -1.24
N ALA A 102 8.84 -11.36 -0.66
CA ALA A 102 9.11 -12.77 -0.87
C ALA A 102 7.97 -13.65 -0.32
N GLN A 103 7.46 -13.35 0.87
CA GLN A 103 6.31 -14.03 1.46
C GLN A 103 5.06 -13.90 0.59
N ALA A 104 4.81 -12.71 0.03
CA ALA A 104 3.70 -12.47 -0.91
C ALA A 104 3.81 -13.33 -2.17
N ALA A 105 5.02 -13.48 -2.71
CA ALA A 105 5.26 -14.27 -3.91
C ALA A 105 5.03 -15.76 -3.66
N ILE A 106 5.46 -16.30 -2.51
CA ILE A 106 5.32 -17.73 -2.20
C ILE A 106 3.96 -18.11 -1.62
N SER A 107 3.15 -17.16 -1.14
CA SER A 107 1.85 -17.45 -0.51
C SER A 107 0.77 -17.92 -1.50
N GLY A 108 1.08 -18.02 -2.80
CA GLY A 108 0.20 -18.65 -3.79
C GLY A 108 -1.00 -17.83 -4.24
N ASP A 109 -1.05 -16.54 -3.90
CA ASP A 109 -2.03 -15.62 -4.47
C ASP A 109 -1.68 -15.41 -5.95
N LYS A 110 -2.57 -15.88 -6.83
CA LYS A 110 -2.40 -16.10 -8.27
C LYS A 110 -2.11 -14.84 -9.11
N SER A 111 -1.05 -14.07 -8.82
CA SER A 111 -0.57 -13.00 -9.73
C SER A 111 0.66 -13.39 -10.54
N GLU A 112 1.34 -14.48 -10.22
CA GLU A 112 2.52 -14.95 -10.98
C GLU A 112 2.19 -15.28 -12.43
N ALA A 113 1.00 -15.82 -12.71
CA ALA A 113 0.60 -16.23 -14.06
C ALA A 113 0.45 -15.06 -15.07
N MET A 114 0.45 -13.80 -14.61
CA MET A 114 0.29 -12.63 -15.48
C MET A 114 1.57 -11.80 -15.65
N ARG A 115 2.66 -12.12 -14.93
CA ARG A 115 3.92 -11.38 -14.99
C ARG A 115 4.98 -12.00 -15.92
N THR A 116 4.79 -13.24 -16.36
CA THR A 116 5.76 -13.98 -17.20
C THR A 116 5.22 -14.38 -18.58
N ALA A 117 4.13 -13.78 -19.05
CA ALA A 117 3.59 -13.98 -20.39
C ALA A 117 3.83 -12.75 -21.28
#